data_AF-A0A0F9AR58-F1
#
_entry.id   AF-A0A0F9AR58-F1
#
_cell.length_a   1.000
_cell.length_b   1.000
_cell.length_c   1.000
_cell.angle_alpha   90.00
_cell.angle_beta   90.00
_cell.angle_gamma   90.00
#
_symmetry.space_group_name_H-M   'P 1'
#
loop_
_entity.id
_entity.type
_entity.pdbx_description
1 polymer ?
#
loop_
_entity_poly.entity_id
_entity_poly.type
_entity_poly.pdbx_seq_one_letter_code
_entity_poly.pdbx_strand_id
1 'polypeptide(L)'
;MNRVVSLACCVVGIGLAEVGARAAGTDEFRIKRQAIFEFSERPTLTRQGDKTTIRFTSKGYCDVTVAIERAKGRIVRHLASGVLGPNAPEPFQENSLKQTIVWDGKDDQGRYIDDKDSLAVRVSLGLKGQFERTLFWSPHKRVTSWGKGLAPLMSPAPEGVYVYDRAVFDHVRLFDHDGNYVRTVYPFPGDKIDRVAGIRRHTFPHSGQTLPLKVGFYQSTLLHGKELPFRVPRSITGLGAAAMAVSGKRLALLGNVLTRLGVDGTTLGLPIRGPEVWKPCRLRGMNADVRSKYRTLPTSAAFSPDGKWVYVSGYVWRHVWHWDGLHGVMRLPFEGGQPQLFAGKSLKQGKAESGTKDGEFRIAAGLACDRSGRVYVCDFINDRIQVFSPEGKH
;
A
#
# COMPACT_ATOMS: atom_id res chain seq x y z
N MET A 1 18.81 -46.86 -18.76
CA MET A 1 18.05 -47.22 -17.55
C MET A 1 19.01 -47.29 -16.37
N ASN A 2 18.54 -46.87 -15.19
CA ASN A 2 19.18 -46.82 -13.87
C ASN A 2 20.05 -45.60 -13.50
N ARG A 3 19.52 -44.85 -12.51
CA ARG A 3 20.12 -43.76 -11.74
C ARG A 3 21.08 -44.30 -10.66
N VAL A 4 22.13 -43.54 -10.31
CA VAL A 4 22.55 -43.30 -8.91
C VAL A 4 23.20 -41.89 -8.79
N VAL A 5 22.91 -41.21 -7.69
CA VAL A 5 23.28 -39.84 -7.28
C VAL A 5 24.66 -39.79 -6.63
N SER A 6 25.41 -38.69 -6.75
CA SER A 6 26.35 -38.29 -5.70
C SER A 6 26.48 -36.76 -5.57
N LEU A 7 26.47 -36.29 -4.32
CA LEU A 7 26.51 -34.91 -3.87
C LEU A 7 27.94 -34.35 -3.97
N ALA A 8 28.11 -33.09 -4.39
CA ALA A 8 29.31 -32.31 -4.08
C ALA A 8 28.94 -30.84 -3.90
N CYS A 9 29.11 -30.36 -2.65
CA CYS A 9 29.00 -28.97 -2.26
C CYS A 9 30.42 -28.38 -2.28
N CYS A 10 30.67 -27.34 -3.08
CA CYS A 10 31.87 -26.51 -2.95
C CYS A 10 31.49 -25.04 -3.18
N VAL A 11 31.73 -24.22 -2.16
CA VAL A 11 31.62 -22.76 -2.15
C VAL A 11 32.99 -22.20 -2.51
N VAL A 12 33.08 -21.32 -3.51
CA VAL A 12 34.25 -20.43 -3.72
C VAL A 12 33.74 -19.03 -4.09
N GLY A 13 34.43 -18.02 -3.57
CA GLY A 13 33.94 -16.68 -3.29
C GLY A 13 33.60 -15.79 -4.49
N ILE A 14 32.58 -14.96 -4.28
CA ILE A 14 32.21 -13.88 -5.20
C ILE A 14 33.01 -12.63 -4.79
N GLY A 15 33.97 -12.25 -5.62
CA GLY A 15 34.51 -10.89 -5.64
C GLY A 15 33.45 -9.95 -6.22
N LEU A 16 33.05 -8.94 -5.45
CA LEU A 16 32.23 -7.82 -5.91
C LEU A 16 33.11 -6.91 -6.77
N ALA A 17 32.99 -7.02 -8.09
CA ALA A 17 33.40 -5.97 -9.01
C ALA A 17 32.23 -5.01 -9.20
N GLU A 18 32.46 -3.72 -8.98
CA GLU A 18 31.52 -2.65 -9.30
C GLU A 18 31.16 -2.72 -10.79
N VAL A 19 29.89 -2.99 -11.09
CA VAL A 19 29.35 -2.84 -12.45
C VAL A 19 29.08 -1.36 -12.65
N GLY A 20 30.15 -0.62 -12.98
CA GLY A 20 30.00 0.66 -13.66
C GLY A 20 29.24 0.43 -14.95
N ALA A 21 28.11 1.12 -15.12
CA ALA A 21 27.25 0.99 -16.28
C ALA A 21 28.01 1.36 -17.56
N ARG A 22 28.51 0.35 -18.29
CA ARG A 22 28.93 0.50 -19.69
C ARG A 22 27.68 0.48 -20.57
N ALA A 23 27.05 1.65 -20.74
CA ALA A 23 26.12 1.87 -21.83
C ALA A 23 26.89 2.37 -23.07
N ALA A 24 27.78 1.54 -23.61
CA ALA A 24 28.19 1.67 -25.00
C ALA A 24 27.23 0.78 -25.82
N GLY A 25 26.03 1.30 -26.08
CA GLY A 25 25.06 0.64 -26.94
C GLY A 25 25.64 0.48 -28.34
N THR A 26 25.49 -0.71 -28.92
CA THR A 26 25.89 -1.06 -30.28
C THR A 26 25.33 -0.04 -31.29
N ASP A 27 26.22 0.59 -32.06
CA ASP A 27 25.88 1.61 -33.07
C ASP A 27 24.87 1.12 -34.13
N GLU A 28 24.72 -0.20 -34.27
CA GLU A 28 23.79 -0.86 -35.18
C GLU A 28 22.31 -0.54 -34.90
N PHE A 29 21.95 -0.22 -33.65
CA PHE A 29 20.57 0.14 -33.29
C PHE A 29 20.30 1.65 -33.23
N ARG A 30 21.31 2.48 -33.54
CA ARG A 30 21.09 3.92 -33.66
C ARG A 30 20.47 4.22 -35.02
N ILE A 31 19.22 4.66 -35.00
CA ILE A 31 18.61 5.32 -36.16
C ILE A 31 19.55 6.47 -36.58
N LYS A 32 20.06 6.41 -37.81
CA LYS A 32 20.96 7.41 -38.39
C LYS A 32 20.20 8.70 -38.70
N ARG A 33 19.85 9.44 -37.64
CA ARG A 33 19.17 10.73 -37.74
C ARG A 33 20.10 11.72 -38.41
N GLN A 34 19.59 12.46 -39.39
CA GLN A 34 20.25 13.68 -39.82
C GLN A 34 19.86 14.78 -38.84
N ALA A 35 20.84 15.50 -38.30
CA ALA A 35 20.61 16.65 -37.40
C ALA A 35 20.14 17.90 -38.17
N ILE A 36 19.18 17.71 -39.09
CA ILE A 36 18.65 18.73 -39.99
C ILE A 36 17.14 18.79 -39.73
N PHE A 37 16.70 19.80 -38.96
CA PHE A 37 15.33 19.96 -38.48
C PHE A 37 14.63 21.16 -39.13
N GLU A 38 14.75 21.26 -40.45
CA GLU A 38 14.19 22.35 -41.23
C GLU A 38 13.26 21.84 -42.32
N PHE A 39 12.24 22.64 -42.64
CA PHE A 39 11.37 22.39 -43.78
C PHE A 39 12.03 22.94 -45.05
N SER A 40 12.04 22.14 -46.13
CA SER A 40 12.24 22.65 -47.48
C SER A 40 10.93 23.24 -48.03
N GLU A 41 9.80 22.62 -47.68
CA GLU A 41 8.46 23.15 -47.94
C GLU A 41 7.66 23.16 -46.62
N ARG A 42 7.18 24.36 -46.23
CA ARG A 42 6.41 24.51 -44.99
C ARG A 42 5.09 23.72 -45.04
N PRO A 43 4.56 23.29 -43.88
CA PRO A 43 3.26 22.63 -43.82
C PRO A 43 2.15 23.43 -44.49
N THR A 44 1.38 22.77 -45.35
CA THR A 44 0.20 23.31 -46.01
C THR A 44 -1.01 22.43 -45.76
N LEU A 45 -2.20 23.04 -45.77
CA LEU A 45 -3.46 22.38 -45.50
C LEU A 45 -4.38 22.51 -46.71
N THR A 46 -5.04 21.42 -47.06
CA THR A 46 -6.14 21.42 -48.02
C THR A 46 -7.31 20.67 -47.42
N ARG A 47 -8.48 21.33 -47.33
CA ARG A 47 -9.70 20.72 -46.78
C ARG A 47 -10.63 20.30 -47.92
N GLN A 48 -11.12 19.08 -47.84
CA GLN A 48 -12.13 18.53 -48.77
C GLN A 48 -13.20 17.82 -47.94
N GLY A 49 -14.35 18.47 -47.76
CA GLY A 49 -15.39 18.01 -46.83
C GLY A 49 -14.86 17.87 -45.40
N ASP A 50 -15.00 16.68 -44.82
CA ASP A 50 -14.54 16.37 -43.46
C ASP A 50 -13.07 15.98 -43.36
N LYS A 51 -12.38 15.77 -44.49
CA LYS A 51 -10.97 15.40 -44.50
C LYS A 51 -10.07 16.61 -44.67
N THR A 52 -9.02 16.66 -43.87
CA THR A 52 -7.97 17.69 -43.97
C THR A 52 -6.66 17.02 -44.35
N THR A 53 -6.11 17.39 -45.51
CA THR A 53 -4.84 16.90 -46.01
C THR A 53 -3.73 17.87 -45.62
N ILE A 54 -2.71 17.33 -44.95
CA ILE A 54 -1.54 18.04 -44.43
C ILE A 54 -0.35 17.62 -45.28
N ARG A 55 0.35 18.57 -45.89
CA ARG A 55 1.55 18.30 -46.70
C ARG A 55 2.74 19.11 -46.20
N PHE A 56 3.91 18.50 -46.13
CA PHE A 56 5.16 19.18 -45.80
C PHE A 56 6.34 18.43 -46.41
N THR A 57 7.47 19.12 -46.55
CA THR A 57 8.73 18.49 -46.99
C THR A 57 9.85 18.87 -46.02
N SER A 58 10.53 17.88 -45.45
CA SER A 58 11.71 18.11 -44.59
C SER A 58 13.00 18.17 -45.42
N LYS A 59 14.02 18.88 -44.93
CA LYS A 59 15.36 18.90 -45.54
C LYS A 59 16.17 17.62 -45.28
N GLY A 60 15.78 16.82 -44.30
CA GLY A 60 16.48 15.59 -43.94
C GLY A 60 15.59 14.57 -43.24
N TYR A 61 16.11 13.34 -43.15
CA TYR A 61 15.47 12.24 -42.43
C TYR A 61 15.64 12.44 -40.92
N CYS A 62 14.59 12.96 -40.30
CA CYS A 62 14.51 13.28 -38.88
C CYS A 62 13.21 12.75 -38.28
N ASP A 63 13.08 12.86 -36.97
CA ASP A 63 11.86 12.57 -36.25
C ASP A 63 10.83 13.68 -36.40
N VAL A 64 9.59 13.28 -36.63
CA VAL A 64 8.45 14.14 -36.93
C VAL A 64 7.25 13.74 -36.09
N THR A 65 6.57 14.74 -35.54
CA THR A 65 5.21 14.59 -34.98
C THR A 65 4.26 15.50 -35.70
N VAL A 66 3.07 14.99 -36.02
CA VAL A 66 1.93 15.76 -36.49
C VAL A 66 0.79 15.61 -35.49
N ALA A 67 0.32 16.74 -34.96
CA ALA A 67 -0.77 16.80 -33.98
C ALA A 67 -1.76 17.91 -34.32
N ILE A 68 -3.01 17.71 -33.93
CA ILE A 68 -4.07 18.73 -33.96
C ILE A 68 -4.22 19.30 -32.57
N GLU A 69 -4.24 20.62 -32.46
CA GLU A 69 -4.22 21.32 -31.18
C GLU A 69 -5.28 22.41 -31.10
N ARG A 70 -5.79 22.62 -29.88
CA ARG A 70 -6.57 23.80 -29.52
C ARG A 70 -5.64 24.95 -29.09
N ALA A 71 -6.23 26.11 -28.84
CA ALA A 71 -5.55 27.24 -28.18
C ALA A 71 -4.75 26.78 -26.95
N LYS A 72 -3.59 27.42 -26.73
CA LYS A 72 -2.63 27.11 -25.65
C LYS A 72 -1.95 25.74 -25.75
N GLY A 73 -1.89 25.13 -26.94
CA GLY A 73 -1.08 23.91 -27.20
C GLY A 73 -1.67 22.62 -26.65
N ARG A 74 -2.98 22.59 -26.35
CA ARG A 74 -3.65 21.37 -25.89
C ARG A 74 -3.93 20.45 -27.09
N ILE A 75 -3.24 19.32 -27.15
CA ILE A 75 -3.42 18.31 -28.20
C ILE A 75 -4.80 17.66 -28.07
N VAL A 76 -5.52 17.58 -29.18
CA VAL A 76 -6.81 16.87 -29.30
C VAL A 76 -6.71 15.60 -30.13
N ARG A 77 -5.73 15.53 -31.03
CA ARG A 77 -5.46 14.35 -31.86
C ARG A 77 -3.96 14.24 -32.13
N HIS A 78 -3.39 13.08 -31.82
CA HIS A 78 -2.08 12.68 -32.31
C HIS A 78 -2.27 11.95 -33.65
N LEU A 79 -1.73 12.49 -34.75
CA LEU A 79 -1.91 11.91 -36.08
C LEU A 79 -0.78 10.96 -36.46
N ALA A 80 0.46 11.37 -36.21
CA ALA A 80 1.64 10.59 -36.57
C ALA A 80 2.81 11.00 -35.70
N SER A 81 3.65 10.05 -35.30
CA SER A 81 4.93 10.33 -34.66
C SER A 81 5.94 9.23 -34.99
N GLY A 82 7.13 9.61 -35.46
CA GLY A 82 8.12 8.63 -35.90
C GLY A 82 9.33 9.26 -36.55
N VAL A 83 10.26 8.43 -37.05
CA VAL A 83 11.43 8.87 -37.80
C VAL A 83 11.17 8.66 -39.29
N LEU A 84 11.33 9.71 -40.10
CA LEU A 84 11.28 9.57 -41.55
C LEU A 84 12.48 8.73 -42.05
N GLY A 85 12.26 7.97 -43.11
CA GLY A 85 13.27 7.10 -43.70
C GLY A 85 12.68 5.77 -44.18
N PRO A 86 13.52 4.72 -44.31
CA PRO A 86 13.08 3.42 -44.81
C PRO A 86 12.01 2.74 -43.96
N ASN A 87 12.00 2.99 -42.65
CA ASN A 87 11.08 2.38 -41.70
C ASN A 87 10.15 3.42 -41.08
N ALA A 88 9.71 4.41 -41.87
CA ALA A 88 8.81 5.44 -41.38
C ALA A 88 7.47 4.81 -40.99
N PRO A 89 6.94 5.04 -39.77
CA PRO A 89 5.68 4.43 -39.37
C PRO A 89 4.51 5.09 -40.11
N GLU A 90 3.47 4.30 -40.41
CA GLU A 90 2.22 4.85 -40.93
C GLU A 90 1.68 5.96 -40.01
N PRO A 91 1.08 7.03 -40.57
CA PRO A 91 0.79 7.27 -41.98
C PRO A 91 1.92 7.95 -42.78
N PHE A 92 3.16 8.05 -42.26
CA PHE A 92 4.27 8.62 -43.02
C PHE A 92 4.62 7.72 -44.21
N GLN A 93 5.02 8.33 -45.33
CA GLN A 93 5.51 7.63 -46.50
C GLN A 93 6.98 7.26 -46.31
N GLU A 94 7.29 5.96 -46.47
CA GLU A 94 8.65 5.43 -46.41
C GLU A 94 9.57 6.06 -47.48
N ASN A 95 10.85 6.22 -47.13
CA ASN A 95 11.90 6.74 -48.03
C ASN A 95 11.56 8.05 -48.74
N SER A 96 10.69 8.88 -48.14
CA SER A 96 10.32 10.18 -48.68
C SER A 96 10.56 11.29 -47.67
N LEU A 97 11.12 12.39 -48.13
CA LEU A 97 11.16 13.66 -47.38
C LEU A 97 9.86 14.45 -47.54
N LYS A 98 9.09 14.16 -48.59
CA LYS A 98 7.79 14.77 -48.91
C LYS A 98 6.68 13.91 -48.32
N GLN A 99 5.94 14.48 -47.38
CA GLN A 99 4.97 13.77 -46.57
C GLN A 99 3.56 14.33 -46.82
N THR A 100 2.58 13.44 -46.90
CA THR A 100 1.15 13.74 -47.02
C THR A 100 0.40 12.92 -45.98
N ILE A 101 -0.31 13.58 -45.07
CA ILE A 101 -1.11 12.96 -44.02
C ILE A 101 -2.53 13.45 -44.13
N VAL A 102 -3.50 12.55 -43.95
CA VAL A 102 -4.92 12.89 -43.97
C VAL A 102 -5.49 12.73 -42.57
N TRP A 103 -6.09 13.80 -42.06
CA TRP A 103 -6.89 13.77 -40.85
C TRP A 103 -8.37 13.64 -41.20
N ASP A 104 -9.05 12.72 -40.52
CA ASP A 104 -10.47 12.40 -40.68
C ASP A 104 -11.41 13.26 -39.83
N GLY A 105 -10.88 14.26 -39.11
CA GLY A 105 -11.67 15.16 -38.27
C GLY A 105 -11.97 14.62 -36.87
N LYS A 106 -11.37 13.49 -36.44
CA LYS A 106 -11.61 12.90 -35.12
C LYS A 106 -10.55 13.24 -34.07
N ASP A 107 -10.94 13.19 -32.80
CA ASP A 107 -10.06 13.28 -31.63
C ASP A 107 -9.40 11.92 -31.30
N ASP A 108 -8.51 11.87 -30.30
CA ASP A 108 -7.86 10.64 -29.84
C ASP A 108 -8.83 9.57 -29.31
N GLN A 109 -10.06 9.94 -29.00
CA GLN A 109 -11.12 9.02 -28.57
C GLN A 109 -12.00 8.54 -29.74
N GLY A 110 -11.68 8.95 -30.98
CA GLY A 110 -12.43 8.57 -32.17
C GLY A 110 -13.73 9.35 -32.38
N ARG A 111 -13.91 10.50 -31.73
CA ARG A 111 -15.10 11.37 -31.87
C ARG A 111 -14.85 12.49 -32.87
N TYR A 112 -15.82 12.80 -33.71
CA TYR A 112 -15.71 13.92 -34.65
C TYR A 112 -15.65 15.27 -33.92
N ILE A 113 -14.86 16.19 -34.46
CA ILE A 113 -14.76 17.57 -34.00
C ILE A 113 -15.50 18.47 -34.99
N ASP A 114 -16.49 19.20 -34.48
CA ASP A 114 -17.35 20.08 -35.30
C ASP A 114 -16.61 21.35 -35.72
N ASP A 115 -16.13 22.12 -34.73
CA ASP A 115 -15.37 23.35 -34.95
C ASP A 115 -13.89 23.05 -35.22
N LYS A 116 -13.59 22.71 -36.48
CA LYS A 116 -12.23 22.45 -36.96
C LYS A 116 -11.45 23.74 -37.23
N ASP A 117 -12.14 24.86 -37.44
CA ASP A 117 -11.52 26.14 -37.83
C ASP A 117 -10.88 26.85 -36.62
N SER A 118 -11.29 26.51 -35.39
CA SER A 118 -10.60 26.94 -34.16
C SER A 118 -9.33 26.14 -33.82
N LEU A 119 -8.96 25.14 -34.63
CA LEU A 119 -7.82 24.26 -34.38
C LEU A 119 -6.61 24.63 -35.23
N ALA A 120 -5.43 24.27 -34.73
CA ALA A 120 -4.18 24.37 -35.45
C ALA A 120 -3.60 22.98 -35.72
N VAL A 121 -2.97 22.81 -36.89
CA VAL A 121 -2.12 21.66 -37.18
C VAL A 121 -0.68 22.02 -36.82
N ARG A 122 -0.10 21.26 -35.89
CA ARG A 122 1.32 21.38 -35.55
C ARG A 122 2.11 20.25 -36.19
N VAL A 123 3.08 20.61 -37.03
CA VAL A 123 4.11 19.70 -37.54
C VAL A 123 5.44 20.08 -36.88
N SER A 124 6.02 19.17 -36.10
CA SER A 124 7.28 19.37 -35.38
C SER A 124 8.36 18.46 -35.94
N LEU A 125 9.55 18.99 -36.21
CA LEU A 125 10.76 18.24 -36.59
C LEU A 125 11.74 18.24 -35.41
N GLY A 126 12.48 17.15 -35.19
CA GLY A 126 13.56 17.10 -34.18
C GLY A 126 13.04 17.02 -32.74
N LEU A 127 12.28 15.98 -32.42
CA LEU A 127 11.65 15.79 -31.12
C LEU A 127 12.70 15.48 -30.04
N LYS A 128 12.52 16.11 -28.88
CA LYS A 128 13.29 15.82 -27.67
C LYS A 128 12.34 15.30 -26.61
N GLY A 129 12.60 14.10 -26.12
CA GLY A 129 11.87 13.55 -24.97
C GLY A 129 12.05 14.49 -23.77
N GLN A 130 10.94 14.91 -23.19
CA GLN A 130 10.90 15.63 -21.92
C GLN A 130 9.99 14.87 -20.97
N PHE A 131 10.36 14.85 -19.70
CA PHE A 131 9.50 14.30 -18.66
C PHE A 131 8.28 15.22 -18.51
N GLU A 132 7.08 14.74 -18.86
CA GLU A 132 5.83 15.49 -18.68
C GLU A 132 5.34 15.36 -17.24
N ARG A 133 4.99 14.14 -16.82
CA ARG A 133 4.46 13.84 -15.49
C ARG A 133 4.46 12.34 -15.21
N THR A 134 4.31 11.98 -13.94
CA THR A 134 4.11 10.60 -13.50
C THR A 134 2.65 10.17 -13.70
N LEU A 135 2.41 9.13 -14.48
CA LEU A 135 1.08 8.50 -14.60
C LEU A 135 0.72 7.75 -13.29
N PHE A 136 -0.56 7.76 -12.92
CA PHE A 136 -1.08 7.18 -11.67
C PHE A 136 -0.47 7.75 -10.38
N TRP A 137 0.07 8.96 -10.45
CA TRP A 137 0.43 9.75 -9.29
C TRP A 137 -0.84 10.32 -8.65
N SER A 138 -0.99 10.09 -7.35
CA SER A 138 -1.97 10.80 -6.53
C SER A 138 -1.29 11.11 -5.20
N PRO A 139 -1.44 12.34 -4.67
CA PRO A 139 -0.91 12.70 -3.35
C PRO A 139 -1.56 11.86 -2.23
N HIS A 140 -2.73 11.25 -2.50
CA HIS A 140 -3.46 10.39 -1.57
C HIS A 140 -3.21 8.89 -1.82
N LYS A 141 -2.37 8.52 -2.80
CA LYS A 141 -2.10 7.10 -3.09
C LYS A 141 -1.29 6.48 -1.96
N ARG A 142 -1.91 5.55 -1.23
CA ARG A 142 -1.24 4.75 -0.20
C ARG A 142 -0.69 3.48 -0.80
N VAL A 143 0.64 3.36 -0.85
CA VAL A 143 1.32 2.16 -1.35
C VAL A 143 1.76 1.33 -0.15
N THR A 144 1.17 0.16 0.06
CA THR A 144 1.71 -0.83 1.01
C THR A 144 2.82 -1.57 0.28
N SER A 145 4.06 -1.09 0.37
CA SER A 145 5.19 -1.66 -0.36
C SER A 145 5.76 -2.91 0.33
N TRP A 146 6.10 -3.89 -0.52
CA TRP A 146 6.90 -5.10 -0.29
C TRP A 146 6.34 -6.22 0.61
N GLY A 147 6.32 -7.43 0.05
CA GLY A 147 6.37 -8.71 0.77
C GLY A 147 5.04 -9.34 1.19
N LYS A 148 4.01 -8.58 1.58
CA LYS A 148 2.73 -9.16 2.06
C LYS A 148 1.43 -8.39 1.76
N GLY A 149 1.47 -7.21 1.13
CA GLY A 149 0.25 -6.48 0.72
C GLY A 149 -0.74 -6.19 1.85
N LEU A 150 -0.26 -5.92 3.07
CA LEU A 150 -1.14 -5.67 4.21
C LEU A 150 -1.77 -4.28 4.09
N ALA A 151 -3.10 -4.23 3.94
CA ALA A 151 -3.85 -2.98 3.90
C ALA A 151 -3.57 -2.11 5.14
N PRO A 152 -3.57 -0.77 5.02
CA PRO A 152 -3.50 0.12 6.19
C PRO A 152 -4.67 -0.14 7.13
N LEU A 153 -4.46 0.00 8.44
CA LEU A 153 -5.57 0.04 9.38
C LEU A 153 -6.11 1.44 9.48
N MET A 154 -7.43 1.55 9.63
CA MET A 154 -8.10 2.84 9.76
C MET A 154 -9.03 2.81 10.96
N SER A 155 -9.13 3.93 11.66
CA SER A 155 -10.08 4.12 12.76
C SER A 155 -10.61 5.55 12.68
N PRO A 156 -11.94 5.73 12.51
CA PRO A 156 -12.54 7.06 12.45
C PRO A 156 -12.60 7.69 13.84
N ALA A 157 -12.49 9.02 13.87
CA ALA A 157 -12.66 9.87 15.04
C ALA A 157 -13.38 11.17 14.64
N PRO A 158 -13.93 11.96 15.59
CA PRO A 158 -14.56 13.24 15.26
C PRO A 158 -13.69 14.16 14.40
N GLU A 159 -12.39 14.22 14.69
CA GLU A 159 -11.40 15.07 14.01
C GLU A 159 -10.91 14.55 12.65
N GLY A 160 -11.27 13.32 12.25
CA GLY A 160 -10.81 12.73 11.00
C GLY A 160 -10.62 11.21 11.06
N VAL A 161 -9.68 10.70 10.28
CA VAL A 161 -9.37 9.27 10.20
C VAL A 161 -7.91 9.02 10.58
N TYR A 162 -7.72 8.23 11.63
CA TYR A 162 -6.40 7.70 11.98
C TYR A 162 -6.07 6.53 11.08
N VAL A 163 -4.83 6.52 10.58
CA VAL A 163 -4.35 5.54 9.61
C VAL A 163 -3.02 5.01 10.09
N TYR A 164 -2.94 3.69 10.23
CA TYR A 164 -1.71 3.00 10.56
C TYR A 164 -1.18 2.25 9.33
N ASP A 165 -0.08 2.75 8.78
CA ASP A 165 0.67 2.15 7.69
C ASP A 165 1.69 1.15 8.26
N ARG A 166 1.56 -0.12 7.86
CA ARG A 166 2.21 -1.29 8.49
C ARG A 166 3.29 -1.92 7.63
N ALA A 167 4.03 -1.09 6.89
CA ALA A 167 5.08 -1.53 5.97
C ALA A 167 6.40 -1.78 6.72
N VAL A 168 7.54 -1.66 6.02
CA VAL A 168 8.88 -1.70 6.64
C VAL A 168 9.02 -0.64 7.74
N PHE A 169 8.34 0.49 7.59
CA PHE A 169 8.29 1.60 8.54
C PHE A 169 6.85 1.83 9.00
N ASP A 170 6.64 1.70 10.30
CA ASP A 170 5.37 1.92 10.97
C ASP A 170 5.05 3.43 11.00
N HIS A 171 3.85 3.84 10.57
CA HIS A 171 3.38 5.22 10.73
C HIS A 171 1.93 5.26 11.19
N VAL A 172 1.63 6.03 12.23
CA VAL A 172 0.26 6.39 12.60
C VAL A 172 0.07 7.86 12.26
N ARG A 173 -0.88 8.16 11.36
CA ARG A 173 -1.16 9.51 10.86
C ARG A 173 -2.64 9.82 10.99
N LEU A 174 -2.95 11.08 11.27
CA LEU A 174 -4.30 11.62 11.20
C LEU A 174 -4.47 12.32 9.86
N PHE A 175 -5.58 12.01 9.19
CA PHE A 175 -6.08 12.72 8.03
C PHE A 175 -7.43 13.32 8.36
N ASP A 176 -7.78 14.47 7.80
CA ASP A 176 -9.13 15.01 7.91
C ASP A 176 -10.11 14.18 7.05
N HIS A 177 -11.40 14.55 7.09
CA HIS A 177 -12.44 13.84 6.35
C HIS A 177 -12.36 14.05 4.83
N ASP A 178 -11.59 15.05 4.36
CA ASP A 178 -11.29 15.28 2.94
C ASP A 178 -10.05 14.50 2.48
N GLY A 179 -9.37 13.80 3.39
CA GLY A 179 -8.19 12.99 3.12
C GLY A 179 -6.88 13.78 3.09
N ASN A 180 -6.88 15.03 3.57
CA ASN A 180 -5.66 15.81 3.74
C ASN A 180 -4.90 15.35 4.96
N TYR A 181 -3.56 15.39 4.88
CA TYR A 181 -2.71 15.09 6.01
C TYR A 181 -2.85 16.18 7.09
N VAL A 182 -3.11 15.77 8.33
CA VAL A 182 -3.20 16.68 9.49
C VAL A 182 -1.92 16.60 10.32
N ARG A 183 -1.58 15.40 10.81
CA ARG A 183 -0.37 15.18 11.64
C ARG A 183 0.07 13.73 11.71
N THR A 184 1.31 13.53 12.14
CA THR A 184 1.87 12.22 12.48
C THR A 184 1.81 12.03 13.99
N VAL A 185 1.23 10.90 14.43
CA VAL A 185 1.19 10.45 15.83
C VAL A 185 2.37 9.54 16.13
N TYR A 186 2.69 8.66 15.17
CA TYR A 186 3.84 7.76 15.23
C TYR A 186 4.57 7.76 13.87
N PRO A 187 5.92 7.85 13.79
CA PRO A 187 6.89 7.92 14.88
C PRO A 187 6.64 9.05 15.88
N PHE A 188 7.01 8.82 17.14
CA PHE A 188 6.77 9.79 18.21
C PHE A 188 7.44 11.13 17.88
N PRO A 189 6.77 12.27 18.12
CA PRO A 189 7.39 13.58 18.03
C PRO A 189 8.66 13.64 18.89
N GLY A 190 9.74 14.21 18.35
CA GLY A 190 11.05 14.20 19.01
C GLY A 190 11.05 14.88 20.37
N ASP A 191 10.26 15.94 20.53
CA ASP A 191 10.04 16.69 21.77
C ASP A 191 9.16 15.95 22.80
N LYS A 192 8.55 14.83 22.42
CA LYS A 192 7.64 14.04 23.26
C LYS A 192 8.18 12.66 23.63
N ILE A 193 9.32 12.27 23.09
CA ILE A 193 9.87 10.91 23.25
C ILE A 193 10.12 10.52 24.71
N ASP A 194 10.42 11.49 25.58
CA ASP A 194 10.62 11.27 27.01
C ASP A 194 9.31 11.07 27.78
N ARG A 195 8.18 11.44 27.17
CA ARG A 195 6.82 11.22 27.69
C ARG A 195 6.20 9.90 27.17
N VAL A 196 6.98 9.09 26.48
CA VAL A 196 6.59 7.75 26.03
C VAL A 196 7.05 6.75 27.09
N ALA A 197 6.16 6.39 27.99
CA ALA A 197 6.51 5.47 29.08
C ALA A 197 6.68 4.02 28.57
N GLY A 198 7.69 3.32 29.09
CA GLY A 198 7.96 1.91 28.77
C GLY A 198 8.71 1.65 27.45
N ILE A 199 9.15 2.70 26.76
CA ILE A 199 10.05 2.60 25.61
C ILE A 199 11.40 2.00 26.02
N ARG A 200 11.92 1.06 25.22
CA ARG A 200 13.27 0.51 25.44
C ARG A 200 14.31 1.59 25.19
N ARG A 201 15.33 1.66 26.04
CA ARG A 201 16.46 2.58 25.88
C ARG A 201 17.77 1.80 25.95
N HIS A 202 18.78 2.31 25.29
CA HIS A 202 20.13 1.76 25.29
C HIS A 202 21.14 2.86 25.58
N THR A 203 22.05 2.58 26.51
CA THR A 203 23.17 3.47 26.83
C THR A 203 24.35 3.10 25.95
N PHE A 204 24.76 4.03 25.10
CA PHE A 204 25.86 3.82 24.17
C PHE A 204 27.21 4.01 24.89
N PRO A 205 28.08 2.99 24.94
CA PRO A 205 29.27 3.01 25.79
C PRO A 205 30.28 4.09 25.41
N HIS A 206 30.34 4.48 24.13
CA HIS A 206 31.29 5.48 23.64
C HIS A 206 30.93 6.92 24.04
N SER A 207 29.64 7.24 24.14
CA SER A 207 29.16 8.59 24.44
C SER A 207 28.54 8.73 25.83
N GLY A 208 28.24 7.61 26.50
CA GLY A 208 27.44 7.59 27.73
C GLY A 208 25.96 7.96 27.51
N GLN A 209 25.54 8.23 26.27
CA GLN A 209 24.20 8.72 25.99
C GLN A 209 23.17 7.59 26.04
N THR A 210 22.05 7.81 26.74
CA THR A 210 20.91 6.89 26.76
C THR A 210 19.84 7.31 25.76
N LEU A 211 19.65 6.53 24.69
CA LEU A 211 18.69 6.83 23.63
C LEU A 211 17.62 5.74 23.48
N PRO A 212 16.43 6.09 22.98
CA PRO A 212 15.43 5.12 22.51
C PRO A 212 16.02 4.06 21.58
N LEU A 213 15.76 2.80 21.90
CA LEU A 213 16.22 1.66 21.11
C LEU A 213 15.15 1.23 20.11
N LYS A 214 15.43 1.41 18.83
CA LYS A 214 14.62 0.81 17.76
C LYS A 214 14.84 -0.70 17.71
N VAL A 215 13.75 -1.43 17.48
CA VAL A 215 13.70 -2.89 17.44
C VAL A 215 13.38 -3.41 16.04
N GLY A 216 13.54 -4.72 15.85
CA GLY A 216 13.33 -5.40 14.57
C GLY A 216 14.59 -5.48 13.72
N PHE A 217 14.54 -6.27 12.64
CA PHE A 217 15.70 -6.54 11.79
C PHE A 217 16.30 -5.27 11.16
N TYR A 218 15.44 -4.38 10.66
CA TYR A 218 15.84 -3.09 10.09
C TYR A 218 16.01 -1.97 11.13
N GLN A 219 15.83 -2.28 12.42
CA GLN A 219 15.80 -1.26 13.49
C GLN A 219 14.90 -0.07 13.12
N SER A 220 13.71 -0.34 12.58
CA SER A 220 12.85 0.66 11.93
C SER A 220 11.70 1.15 12.81
N THR A 221 11.50 0.57 13.99
CA THR A 221 10.35 0.86 14.85
C THR A 221 10.71 0.91 16.34
N LEU A 222 10.02 1.75 17.10
CA LEU A 222 10.02 1.77 18.57
C LEU A 222 8.85 0.96 19.16
N LEU A 223 7.98 0.41 18.29
CA LEU A 223 6.84 -0.41 18.70
C LEU A 223 7.24 -1.87 18.94
N HIS A 224 6.54 -2.55 19.85
CA HIS A 224 6.92 -3.87 20.36
C HIS A 224 6.22 -5.04 19.65
N GLY A 225 6.87 -5.68 18.68
CA GLY A 225 6.22 -6.72 17.85
C GLY A 225 6.69 -8.15 18.08
N LYS A 226 8.00 -8.36 18.17
CA LYS A 226 8.63 -9.66 18.40
C LYS A 226 9.97 -9.41 19.09
N GLU A 227 10.14 -9.97 20.28
CA GLU A 227 11.45 -10.02 20.93
C GLU A 227 12.30 -11.03 20.15
N LEU A 228 13.45 -10.60 19.64
CA LEU A 228 14.35 -11.48 18.92
C LEU A 228 15.73 -11.43 19.60
N PRO A 229 16.22 -12.54 20.18
CA PRO A 229 17.65 -12.77 20.23
C PRO A 229 18.19 -12.89 18.79
N PHE A 230 19.46 -12.55 18.57
CA PHE A 230 20.19 -12.34 17.31
C PHE A 230 20.04 -13.36 16.14
N ARG A 231 19.18 -14.38 16.19
CA ARG A 231 18.90 -15.32 15.09
C ARG A 231 17.52 -15.10 14.49
N VAL A 232 17.45 -14.62 13.23
CA VAL A 232 16.15 -14.37 12.57
C VAL A 232 16.15 -14.66 11.06
N PRO A 233 15.13 -15.36 10.53
CA PRO A 233 14.83 -15.43 9.10
C PRO A 233 14.30 -14.09 8.54
N ARG A 234 14.54 -13.83 7.24
CA ARG A 234 14.37 -12.56 6.49
C ARG A 234 12.98 -11.88 6.49
N SER A 235 11.97 -12.33 7.24
CA SER A 235 10.56 -11.93 7.05
C SER A 235 9.89 -11.14 8.19
N ILE A 236 10.64 -10.46 9.07
CA ILE A 236 10.08 -9.84 10.29
C ILE A 236 10.30 -8.31 10.36
N THR A 237 9.25 -7.56 10.04
CA THR A 237 9.15 -6.09 10.16
C THR A 237 8.09 -5.73 11.21
N GLY A 238 8.43 -4.86 12.18
CA GLY A 238 7.45 -4.09 12.97
C GLY A 238 6.60 -4.81 14.04
N LEU A 239 5.74 -4.01 14.71
CA LEU A 239 4.73 -4.41 15.71
C LEU A 239 3.85 -5.59 15.22
N GLY A 240 3.60 -5.61 13.91
CA GLY A 240 2.68 -6.54 13.27
C GLY A 240 1.24 -6.41 13.77
N ALA A 241 0.83 -5.22 14.25
CA ALA A 241 -0.53 -5.04 14.75
C ALA A 241 -1.53 -5.31 13.64
N ALA A 242 -2.51 -6.16 13.92
CA ALA A 242 -3.52 -6.66 13.01
C ALA A 242 -4.85 -5.88 13.12
N ALA A 243 -5.09 -5.20 14.25
CA ALA A 243 -6.23 -4.29 14.45
C ALA A 243 -5.81 -2.96 15.09
N MET A 244 -6.66 -1.93 14.96
CA MET A 244 -6.50 -0.59 15.55
C MET A 244 -7.86 -0.06 16.01
N ALA A 245 -7.86 0.67 17.11
CA ALA A 245 -9.03 1.42 17.57
C ALA A 245 -8.60 2.78 18.16
N VAL A 246 -9.46 3.78 18.07
CA VAL A 246 -9.27 5.12 18.65
C VAL A 246 -10.53 5.53 19.42
N SER A 247 -10.35 6.15 20.59
CA SER A 247 -11.43 6.79 21.35
C SER A 247 -10.90 7.96 22.16
N GLY A 248 -11.41 9.16 21.85
CA GLY A 248 -10.91 10.41 22.43
C GLY A 248 -9.39 10.53 22.25
N LYS A 249 -8.66 10.66 23.37
CA LYS A 249 -7.20 10.80 23.34
C LYS A 249 -6.45 9.48 23.19
N ARG A 250 -7.13 8.34 23.28
CA ARG A 250 -6.53 7.00 23.38
C ARG A 250 -6.51 6.32 22.01
N LEU A 251 -5.38 5.71 21.68
CA LEU A 251 -5.19 4.89 20.50
C LEU A 251 -4.61 3.53 20.91
N ALA A 252 -5.23 2.47 20.40
CA ALA A 252 -4.82 1.09 20.63
C ALA A 252 -4.38 0.47 19.31
N LEU A 253 -3.17 -0.11 19.29
CA LEU A 253 -2.73 -1.01 18.22
C LEU A 253 -2.65 -2.43 18.79
N LEU A 254 -3.29 -3.39 18.12
CA LEU A 254 -3.45 -4.75 18.62
C LEU A 254 -2.61 -5.71 17.76
N GLY A 255 -1.48 -6.16 18.30
CA GLY A 255 -0.61 -7.16 17.68
C GLY A 255 -0.49 -8.39 18.56
N ASN A 256 0.74 -8.78 18.89
CA ASN A 256 0.96 -9.77 19.97
C ASN A 256 0.48 -9.22 21.32
N VAL A 257 0.67 -7.92 21.54
CA VAL A 257 0.26 -7.21 22.75
C VAL A 257 -0.64 -6.04 22.39
N LEU A 258 -1.39 -5.53 23.37
CA LEU A 258 -1.94 -4.18 23.29
C LEU A 258 -0.78 -3.18 23.30
N THR A 259 -0.71 -2.31 22.30
CA THR A 259 0.18 -1.15 22.30
C THR A 259 -0.65 0.10 22.52
N ARG A 260 -0.29 0.88 23.54
CA ARG A 260 -1.00 2.09 23.98
C ARG A 260 -0.30 3.32 23.47
N LEU A 261 -1.05 4.17 22.77
CA LEU A 261 -0.58 5.45 22.27
C LEU A 261 -1.61 6.53 22.64
N GLY A 262 -1.12 7.73 22.89
CA GLY A 262 -1.92 8.94 22.86
C GLY A 262 -1.99 9.45 21.41
N VAL A 263 -3.13 9.99 21.01
CA VAL A 263 -3.28 10.64 19.70
C VAL A 263 -2.44 11.93 19.55
N ASP A 264 -1.79 12.34 20.64
CA ASP A 264 -0.85 13.45 20.73
C ASP A 264 0.61 13.02 20.51
N GLY A 265 0.87 11.72 20.29
CA GLY A 265 2.22 11.18 20.12
C GLY A 265 2.94 10.91 21.44
N THR A 266 2.21 10.69 22.54
CA THR A 266 2.73 10.20 23.82
C THR A 266 2.16 8.81 24.14
N THR A 267 2.27 8.34 25.38
CA THR A 267 1.53 7.18 25.88
C THR A 267 0.51 7.54 26.97
N LEU A 268 0.22 8.83 27.15
CA LEU A 268 -0.65 9.34 28.22
C LEU A 268 -0.20 8.90 29.63
N GLY A 269 1.11 8.76 29.83
CA GLY A 269 1.69 8.27 31.10
C GLY A 269 1.56 6.76 31.32
N LEU A 270 0.88 6.03 30.42
CA LEU A 270 0.73 4.58 30.52
C LEU A 270 1.93 3.87 29.88
N PRO A 271 2.36 2.70 30.37
CA PRO A 271 3.33 1.88 29.67
C PRO A 271 2.86 1.56 28.25
N ILE A 272 3.70 1.83 27.25
CA ILE A 272 3.45 1.59 25.84
C ILE A 272 3.01 0.15 25.56
N ARG A 273 3.55 -0.81 26.33
CA ARG A 273 3.21 -2.24 26.24
C ARG A 273 2.14 -2.62 27.26
N GLY A 274 1.04 -3.17 26.76
CA GLY A 274 -0.05 -3.76 27.53
C GLY A 274 -0.02 -5.30 27.55
N PRO A 275 -1.12 -5.94 27.97
CA PRO A 275 -1.22 -7.40 28.05
C PRO A 275 -1.14 -8.06 26.66
N GLU A 276 -0.85 -9.36 26.65
CA GLU A 276 -0.91 -10.17 25.44
C GLU A 276 -2.35 -10.30 24.95
N VAL A 277 -2.53 -10.15 23.63
CA VAL A 277 -3.85 -10.23 22.99
C VAL A 277 -3.91 -11.29 21.89
N TRP A 278 -2.80 -11.94 21.56
CA TRP A 278 -2.77 -13.06 20.62
C TRP A 278 -3.36 -14.33 21.24
N LYS A 279 -3.78 -15.29 20.40
CA LYS A 279 -4.25 -16.62 20.83
C LYS A 279 -3.48 -17.75 20.15
N PRO A 280 -3.13 -18.82 20.86
CA PRO A 280 -2.48 -19.98 20.26
C PRO A 280 -3.49 -20.84 19.51
N CYS A 281 -3.35 -20.96 18.19
CA CYS A 281 -4.16 -21.86 17.36
C CYS A 281 -3.29 -22.88 16.64
N ARG A 282 -3.83 -24.06 16.36
CA ARG A 282 -3.19 -25.07 15.52
C ARG A 282 -3.71 -24.95 14.09
N LEU A 283 -2.79 -24.96 13.13
CA LEU A 283 -3.14 -25.05 11.72
C LEU A 283 -3.62 -26.48 11.40
N ARG A 284 -4.51 -26.58 10.42
CA ARG A 284 -4.95 -27.83 9.82
C ARG A 284 -4.90 -27.68 8.30
N GLY A 285 -5.19 -28.76 7.58
CA GLY A 285 -5.13 -28.79 6.13
C GLY A 285 -3.85 -29.44 5.60
N MET A 286 -3.70 -29.45 4.29
CA MET A 286 -2.59 -30.16 3.62
C MET A 286 -1.24 -29.54 4.00
N ASN A 287 -0.28 -30.37 4.39
CA ASN A 287 1.07 -29.97 4.82
C ASN A 287 1.12 -29.05 6.06
N ALA A 288 0.03 -28.95 6.82
CA ALA A 288 0.04 -28.19 8.07
C ALA A 288 0.83 -28.94 9.15
N ASP A 289 1.72 -28.26 9.86
CA ASP A 289 2.23 -28.75 11.13
C ASP A 289 1.14 -28.65 12.21
N VAL A 290 0.43 -29.76 12.41
CA VAL A 290 -0.66 -29.89 13.38
C VAL A 290 -0.17 -29.98 14.83
N ARG A 291 1.14 -30.18 15.06
CA ARG A 291 1.72 -30.32 16.40
C ARG A 291 2.02 -28.94 17.00
N SER A 292 2.48 -28.00 16.19
CA SER A 292 2.81 -26.65 16.62
C SER A 292 1.60 -25.75 16.82
N LYS A 293 1.70 -24.86 17.80
CA LYS A 293 0.78 -23.75 18.02
C LYS A 293 1.35 -22.50 17.37
N TYR A 294 0.53 -21.81 16.61
CA TYR A 294 0.85 -20.55 15.95
C TYR A 294 0.16 -19.39 16.68
N ARG A 295 0.79 -18.22 16.62
CA ARG A 295 0.20 -17.01 17.18
C ARG A 295 -0.84 -16.45 16.22
N THR A 296 -2.10 -16.48 16.61
CA THR A 296 -3.21 -15.86 15.89
C THR A 296 -3.46 -14.49 16.48
N LEU A 297 -3.39 -13.46 15.66
CA LEU A 297 -3.61 -12.07 16.07
C LEU A 297 -5.09 -11.70 15.87
N PRO A 298 -5.63 -10.77 16.67
CA PRO A 298 -6.95 -10.23 16.43
C PRO A 298 -6.94 -9.25 15.25
N THR A 299 -7.95 -9.31 14.38
CA THR A 299 -8.06 -8.44 13.20
C THR A 299 -9.10 -7.33 13.36
N SER A 300 -9.88 -7.34 14.45
CA SER A 300 -10.87 -6.30 14.72
C SER A 300 -10.83 -5.85 16.18
N ALA A 301 -11.00 -4.55 16.40
CA ALA A 301 -11.05 -3.96 17.72
C ALA A 301 -11.96 -2.73 17.74
N ALA A 302 -12.58 -2.46 18.88
CA ALA A 302 -13.38 -1.27 19.12
C ALA A 302 -13.19 -0.80 20.57
N PHE A 303 -13.19 0.52 20.80
CA PHE A 303 -13.21 1.05 22.17
C PHE A 303 -14.64 1.14 22.69
N SER A 304 -14.83 1.01 24.01
CA SER A 304 -16.01 1.54 24.67
C SER A 304 -16.04 3.07 24.58
N PRO A 305 -17.22 3.71 24.66
CA PRO A 305 -17.34 5.17 24.55
C PRO A 305 -16.57 5.94 25.61
N ASP A 306 -16.47 5.39 26.81
CA ASP A 306 -15.67 5.95 27.91
C ASP A 306 -14.16 5.70 27.76
N GLY A 307 -13.77 4.94 26.73
CA GLY A 307 -12.40 4.54 26.41
C GLY A 307 -11.74 3.65 27.46
N LYS A 308 -12.51 3.08 28.41
CA LYS A 308 -11.98 2.19 29.45
C LYS A 308 -11.72 0.78 28.93
N TRP A 309 -12.54 0.31 28.00
CA TRP A 309 -12.47 -1.04 27.45
C TRP A 309 -12.06 -1.01 25.98
N VAL A 310 -11.22 -1.96 25.60
CA VAL A 310 -11.00 -2.34 24.20
C VAL A 310 -11.63 -3.71 23.99
N TYR A 311 -12.62 -3.79 23.12
CA TYR A 311 -13.20 -5.03 22.62
C TYR A 311 -12.36 -5.54 21.45
N VAL A 312 -12.14 -6.85 21.37
CA VAL A 312 -11.22 -7.49 20.43
C VAL A 312 -11.80 -8.81 19.91
N SER A 313 -11.79 -9.00 18.59
CA SER A 313 -12.21 -10.23 17.91
C SER A 313 -11.42 -10.45 16.61
N GLY A 314 -11.92 -11.30 15.72
CA GLY A 314 -11.32 -11.50 14.40
C GLY A 314 -10.09 -12.40 14.40
N TYR A 315 -10.00 -13.31 15.37
CA TYR A 315 -8.95 -14.34 15.38
C TYR A 315 -9.21 -15.37 14.29
N VAL A 316 -8.82 -15.07 13.05
CA VAL A 316 -9.04 -15.91 11.87
C VAL A 316 -7.70 -16.29 11.25
N TRP A 317 -7.59 -17.51 10.75
CA TRP A 317 -6.41 -17.97 10.03
C TRP A 317 -6.81 -18.80 8.81
N ARG A 318 -5.91 -18.81 7.83
CA ARG A 318 -6.04 -19.60 6.61
C ARG A 318 -4.76 -20.39 6.37
N HIS A 319 -4.93 -21.62 5.94
CA HIS A 319 -3.90 -22.53 5.49
C HIS A 319 -4.34 -23.20 4.18
N VAL A 320 -3.43 -23.94 3.55
CA VAL A 320 -3.71 -24.70 2.33
C VAL A 320 -4.86 -25.69 2.58
N TRP A 321 -5.95 -25.53 1.81
CA TRP A 321 -7.21 -26.29 1.91
C TRP A 321 -7.93 -26.24 3.26
N HIS A 322 -7.63 -25.25 4.11
CA HIS A 322 -8.29 -25.12 5.41
C HIS A 322 -8.31 -23.68 5.89
N TRP A 323 -9.40 -23.25 6.51
CA TRP A 323 -9.49 -21.97 7.19
C TRP A 323 -10.40 -22.12 8.39
N ASP A 324 -10.15 -21.35 9.45
CA ASP A 324 -10.89 -21.45 10.70
C ASP A 324 -10.71 -20.17 11.53
N GLY A 325 -11.45 -20.03 12.61
CA GLY A 325 -11.42 -18.85 13.47
C GLY A 325 -11.87 -19.13 14.90
N LEU A 326 -11.66 -18.18 15.81
CA LEU A 326 -12.23 -18.25 17.16
C LEU A 326 -13.64 -17.67 17.21
N HIS A 327 -14.43 -18.18 18.15
CA HIS A 327 -15.87 -17.96 18.22
C HIS A 327 -16.27 -17.13 19.44
N GLY A 328 -15.51 -16.07 19.72
CA GLY A 328 -15.75 -15.23 20.89
C GLY A 328 -15.14 -13.84 20.77
N VAL A 329 -15.60 -12.96 21.65
CA VAL A 329 -15.14 -11.58 21.79
C VAL A 329 -14.45 -11.44 23.13
N MET A 330 -13.27 -10.82 23.13
CA MET A 330 -12.54 -10.46 24.34
C MET A 330 -12.75 -8.98 24.64
N ARG A 331 -12.72 -8.60 25.91
CA ARG A 331 -12.49 -7.21 26.31
C ARG A 331 -11.26 -7.11 27.19
N LEU A 332 -10.58 -5.98 27.14
CA LEU A 332 -9.46 -5.69 28.04
C LEU A 332 -9.55 -4.25 28.54
N PRO A 333 -9.21 -4.00 29.81
CA PRO A 333 -9.11 -2.65 30.32
C PRO A 333 -7.90 -1.97 29.66
N PHE A 334 -8.12 -0.77 29.10
CA PHE A 334 -7.07 -0.07 28.37
C PHE A 334 -5.91 0.29 29.30
N GLU A 335 -6.17 0.84 30.49
CA GLU A 335 -5.12 1.38 31.37
C GLU A 335 -4.33 0.30 32.11
N GLY A 336 -4.93 -0.86 32.39
CA GLY A 336 -4.25 -1.96 33.07
C GLY A 336 -5.21 -3.05 33.54
N GLY A 337 -4.74 -4.30 33.52
CA GLY A 337 -5.52 -5.49 33.88
C GLY A 337 -5.39 -6.61 32.86
N GLN A 338 -6.08 -7.72 33.10
CA GLN A 338 -6.03 -8.91 32.25
C GLN A 338 -7.18 -8.93 31.23
N PRO A 339 -6.96 -9.48 30.02
CA PRO A 339 -8.05 -9.69 29.07
C PRO A 339 -9.09 -10.69 29.59
N GLN A 340 -10.35 -10.43 29.29
CA GLN A 340 -11.50 -11.21 29.75
C GLN A 340 -12.38 -11.61 28.57
N LEU A 341 -13.03 -12.76 28.66
CA LEU A 341 -14.11 -13.11 27.74
C LEU A 341 -15.26 -12.11 27.93
N PHE A 342 -15.74 -11.53 26.84
CA PHE A 342 -16.89 -10.63 26.83
C PHE A 342 -18.15 -11.35 26.35
N ALA A 343 -18.04 -12.08 25.24
CA ALA A 343 -19.14 -12.86 24.66
C ALA A 343 -18.60 -14.11 23.95
N GLY A 344 -19.44 -15.14 23.78
CA GLY A 344 -19.07 -16.45 23.26
C GLY A 344 -18.82 -17.47 24.37
N LYS A 345 -18.70 -18.75 24.02
CA LYS A 345 -18.45 -19.84 24.99
C LYS A 345 -17.05 -19.74 25.58
N SER A 346 -16.06 -19.54 24.72
CA SER A 346 -14.67 -19.34 25.10
C SER A 346 -13.86 -18.77 23.92
N LEU A 347 -12.56 -18.54 24.13
CA LEU A 347 -11.59 -18.20 23.08
C LEU A 347 -10.67 -19.39 22.76
N LYS A 348 -11.20 -20.61 22.80
CA LYS A 348 -10.50 -21.84 22.40
C LYS A 348 -10.87 -22.21 20.96
N GLN A 349 -9.98 -22.95 20.31
CA GLN A 349 -10.20 -23.48 18.96
C GLN A 349 -11.03 -24.77 19.03
N GLY A 350 -12.03 -24.89 18.15
CA GLY A 350 -12.71 -26.16 17.89
C GLY A 350 -14.22 -26.02 17.73
N LYS A 351 -14.84 -27.02 17.07
CA LYS A 351 -16.27 -27.02 16.76
C LYS A 351 -17.17 -26.92 18.01
N ALA A 352 -16.74 -27.48 19.15
CA ALA A 352 -17.48 -27.40 20.41
C ALA A 352 -17.63 -25.96 20.94
N GLU A 353 -16.70 -25.07 20.55
CA GLU A 353 -16.70 -23.67 20.95
C GLU A 353 -17.57 -22.81 20.01
N SER A 354 -17.96 -23.37 18.86
CA SER A 354 -18.85 -22.74 17.89
C SER A 354 -20.32 -22.92 18.26
N GLY A 355 -21.19 -22.06 17.74
CA GLY A 355 -22.62 -22.16 18.02
C GLY A 355 -23.50 -21.19 17.25
N THR A 356 -24.79 -21.48 17.22
CA THR A 356 -25.82 -20.74 16.46
C THR A 356 -26.84 -20.04 17.37
N LYS A 357 -26.78 -20.28 18.68
CA LYS A 357 -27.68 -19.67 19.66
C LYS A 357 -27.26 -18.22 19.96
N ASP A 358 -28.12 -17.49 20.64
CA ASP A 358 -27.80 -16.14 21.12
C ASP A 358 -26.63 -16.17 22.11
N GLY A 359 -25.69 -15.24 21.94
CA GLY A 359 -24.43 -15.21 22.68
C GLY A 359 -23.39 -16.24 22.23
N GLU A 360 -23.70 -17.11 21.27
CA GLU A 360 -22.76 -18.04 20.62
C GLU A 360 -22.41 -17.55 19.21
N PHE A 361 -21.22 -17.91 18.72
CA PHE A 361 -20.75 -17.46 17.40
C PHE A 361 -20.24 -18.61 16.54
N ARG A 362 -20.27 -18.41 15.22
CA ARG A 362 -19.43 -19.10 14.25
C ARG A 362 -18.55 -18.06 13.58
N ILE A 363 -17.45 -17.77 14.26
CA ILE A 363 -16.42 -16.79 13.87
C ILE A 363 -16.91 -15.36 14.11
N ALA A 364 -16.54 -14.81 15.26
CA ALA A 364 -16.72 -13.39 15.57
C ALA A 364 -15.66 -12.58 14.81
N ALA A 365 -15.97 -12.12 13.60
CA ALA A 365 -14.99 -11.60 12.65
C ALA A 365 -14.71 -10.10 12.81
N GLY A 366 -15.72 -9.33 13.21
CA GLY A 366 -15.67 -7.87 13.25
C GLY A 366 -16.42 -7.31 14.46
N LEU A 367 -16.06 -6.09 14.85
CA LEU A 367 -16.68 -5.36 15.96
C LEU A 367 -16.91 -3.89 15.59
N ALA A 368 -17.99 -3.34 16.14
CA ALA A 368 -18.17 -1.90 16.30
C ALA A 368 -18.81 -1.62 17.66
N CYS A 369 -18.57 -0.44 18.22
CA CYS A 369 -19.22 0.00 19.44
C CYS A 369 -19.88 1.36 19.20
N ASP A 370 -21.13 1.50 19.63
CA ASP A 370 -21.85 2.77 19.50
C ASP A 370 -21.68 3.67 20.73
N ARG A 371 -22.21 4.89 20.66
CA ARG A 371 -22.11 5.88 21.75
C ARG A 371 -22.83 5.47 23.03
N SER A 372 -23.80 4.56 22.95
CA SER A 372 -24.50 3.99 24.12
C SER A 372 -23.73 2.82 24.75
N GLY A 373 -22.59 2.44 24.17
CA GLY A 373 -21.75 1.35 24.63
C GLY A 373 -22.23 -0.03 24.17
N ARG A 374 -23.20 -0.09 23.25
CA ARG A 374 -23.61 -1.37 22.65
C ARG A 374 -22.50 -1.87 21.72
N VAL A 375 -22.23 -3.17 21.79
CA VAL A 375 -21.19 -3.83 21.00
C VAL A 375 -21.85 -4.68 19.92
N TYR A 376 -21.57 -4.33 18.67
CA TYR A 376 -22.05 -5.03 17.48
C TYR A 376 -20.98 -6.02 17.04
N VAL A 377 -21.36 -7.28 16.89
CA VAL A 377 -20.44 -8.37 16.55
C VAL A 377 -20.87 -9.02 15.23
N CYS A 378 -19.96 -9.06 14.26
CA CYS A 378 -20.18 -9.78 13.00
C CYS A 378 -19.99 -11.28 13.22
N ASP A 379 -21.09 -12.02 13.26
CA ASP A 379 -21.11 -13.48 13.42
C ASP A 379 -21.06 -14.14 12.04
N PHE A 380 -19.85 -14.21 11.48
CA PHE A 380 -19.61 -14.30 10.05
C PHE A 380 -20.21 -15.52 9.37
N ILE A 381 -20.13 -16.71 9.98
CA ILE A 381 -20.67 -17.95 9.38
C ILE A 381 -22.14 -18.18 9.70
N ASN A 382 -22.71 -17.43 10.64
CA ASN A 382 -24.14 -17.45 10.92
C ASN A 382 -24.90 -16.35 10.14
N ASP A 383 -24.22 -15.61 9.26
CA ASP A 383 -24.81 -14.56 8.41
C ASP A 383 -25.63 -13.51 9.18
N ARG A 384 -25.17 -13.14 10.39
CA ARG A 384 -25.89 -12.22 11.27
C ARG A 384 -24.98 -11.25 12.01
N ILE A 385 -25.60 -10.19 12.53
CA ILE A 385 -25.00 -9.30 13.53
C ILE A 385 -25.69 -9.55 14.86
N GLN A 386 -24.91 -9.79 15.91
CA GLN A 386 -25.41 -9.83 17.29
C GLN A 386 -25.04 -8.53 18.00
N VAL A 387 -25.94 -8.04 18.84
CA VAL A 387 -25.76 -6.77 19.58
C VAL A 387 -25.75 -7.08 21.06
N PHE A 388 -24.78 -6.54 21.78
CA PHE A 388 -24.63 -6.75 23.22
C PHE A 388 -24.67 -5.41 23.95
N SER A 389 -25.26 -5.40 25.14
CA SER A 389 -25.11 -4.30 26.09
C SER A 389 -23.65 -4.16 26.56
N PRO A 390 -23.26 -3.03 27.17
CA PRO A 390 -21.92 -2.84 27.73
C PRO A 390 -21.51 -3.94 28.73
N GLU A 391 -22.49 -4.51 29.43
CA GLU A 391 -22.34 -5.59 30.40
C GLU A 391 -22.17 -6.98 29.75
N GLY A 392 -22.36 -7.08 28.43
CA GLY A 392 -22.27 -8.34 27.68
C GLY A 392 -23.56 -9.14 27.65
N LYS A 393 -24.70 -8.52 27.98
CA LYS A 393 -26.02 -9.13 27.81
C LYS A 393 -26.49 -8.96 26.36
N HIS A 394 -26.95 -10.03 25.75
CA HIS A 394 -27.47 -10.05 24.38
C HIS A 394 -28.94 -9.64 24.35
#